data_AF-A0A7S9XD72-F1
#
_entry.id   AF-A0A7S9XD72-F1
#
_cell.length_a   1.000
_cell.length_b   1.000
_cell.length_c   1.000
_cell.angle_alpha   90.00
_cell.angle_beta   90.00
_cell.angle_gamma   90.00
#
_symmetry.space_group_name_H-M   'P 1'
#
loop_
_entity.id
_entity.type
_entity.pdbx_description
1 polymer ?
#
loop_
_entity_poly.entity_id
_entity_poly.type
_entity_poly.pdbx_seq_one_letter_code
_entity_poly.pdbx_strand_id
1 'polypeptide(L)' 'LLVVYPWTQRFFEHFGDLSSADAVMNNPKVKAHGKKVLNSFSDGVQHLDDLKGAFAQLSELHCDKLHVDPENFR' A
#
# COMPACT_ATOMS: atom_id res chain seq x y z
N LEU A 1 8.76 3.72 -1.19
CA LEU A 1 7.79 3.68 -2.32
C LEU A 1 7.57 5.07 -2.91
N LEU A 2 6.75 5.93 -2.31
CA LEU A 2 6.30 7.20 -2.94
C LEU A 2 7.41 8.22 -3.29
N VAL A 3 8.55 8.19 -2.60
CA VAL A 3 9.70 9.06 -2.90
C VAL A 3 10.66 8.41 -3.92
N VAL A 4 10.90 7.10 -3.80
CA VAL A 4 11.88 6.36 -4.62
C VAL A 4 11.30 5.96 -5.98
N TYR A 5 9.99 5.74 -6.04
CA TYR A 5 9.23 5.32 -7.22
C TYR A 5 8.04 6.27 -7.43
N PRO A 6 8.28 7.52 -7.90
CA PRO A 6 7.26 8.57 -7.91
C PRO A 6 6.02 8.26 -8.75
N TRP A 7 6.14 7.41 -9.77
CA TRP A 7 4.99 6.98 -10.58
C TRP A 7 3.90 6.27 -9.75
N THR A 8 4.25 5.72 -8.59
CA THR A 8 3.29 5.09 -7.67
C THR A 8 2.37 6.10 -6.99
N GLN A 9 2.70 7.40 -6.99
CA GLN A 9 1.86 8.44 -6.41
C GLN A 9 0.49 8.57 -7.09
N ARG A 10 0.36 8.16 -8.37
CA ARG A 10 -0.93 8.17 -9.11
C ARG A 10 -2.04 7.38 -8.41
N PHE A 11 -1.68 6.36 -7.63
CA PHE A 11 -2.64 5.56 -6.88
C PHE A 11 -3.13 6.25 -5.60
N PHE A 12 -2.48 7.36 -5.21
CA PHE A 12 -2.66 8.06 -3.94
C PHE A 12 -2.98 9.55 -4.12
N GLU A 13 -3.49 9.98 -5.29
CA GLU A 13 -3.84 11.40 -5.54
C GLU A 13 -4.78 11.99 -4.48
N HIS A 14 -5.69 11.16 -3.95
CA HIS A 14 -6.61 11.53 -2.88
C HIS A 14 -5.94 11.76 -1.50
N PHE A 15 -4.64 11.51 -1.38
CA PHE A 15 -3.85 11.80 -0.17
C PHE A 15 -3.43 13.28 -0.08
N GLY A 16 -3.65 14.08 -1.11
CA GLY A 16 -3.30 15.50 -1.13
C GLY A 16 -1.87 15.70 -1.63
N ASP A 17 -1.14 16.65 -1.04
CA ASP A 17 0.21 16.98 -1.50
C ASP A 17 1.21 15.83 -1.25
N LEU A 18 1.84 15.40 -2.35
CA LEU A 18 2.91 14.38 -2.42
C LEU A 18 4.09 14.88 -3.29
N SER A 19 4.15 16.19 -3.58
CA SER A 19 5.05 16.79 -4.57
C SER A 19 6.54 16.78 -4.19
N SER A 20 6.85 16.59 -2.91
CA SER A 20 8.22 16.55 -2.39
C SER A 20 8.39 15.44 -1.34
N ALA A 21 9.64 15.07 -1.07
CA ALA A 21 9.93 14.09 -0.02
C ALA A 21 9.41 14.54 1.35
N ASP A 22 9.56 15.82 1.71
CA ASP A 22 9.05 16.35 2.98
C ASP A 22 7.51 16.30 3.04
N ALA A 23 6.83 16.69 1.96
CA ALA A 23 5.37 16.59 1.86
C ALA A 23 4.91 15.14 2.06
N VAL A 24 5.53 14.17 1.38
CA VAL A 24 5.23 12.73 1.54
C VAL A 24 5.45 12.26 2.98
N MET A 25 6.61 12.59 3.58
CA MET A 25 7.00 12.13 4.92
C MET A 25 6.15 12.73 6.03
N ASN A 26 5.60 13.93 5.83
CA ASN A 26 4.76 14.61 6.80
C ASN A 26 3.25 14.42 6.54
N ASN A 27 2.86 13.82 5.41
CA ASN A 27 1.45 13.62 5.06
C ASN A 27 0.75 12.63 6.04
N PRO A 28 -0.32 13.05 6.74
CA PRO A 28 -1.00 12.22 7.73
C PRO A 28 -1.71 11.00 7.09
N LYS A 29 -2.21 11.13 5.86
CA LYS A 29 -2.86 10.02 5.15
C LYS A 29 -1.84 8.96 4.71
N VAL A 30 -0.64 9.38 4.29
CA VAL A 30 0.47 8.46 4.00
C VAL A 30 0.85 7.68 5.26
N LYS A 31 1.02 8.36 6.40
CA LYS A 31 1.34 7.70 7.69
C LYS A 31 0.26 6.70 8.10
N ALA A 32 -1.02 7.10 8.03
CA ALA A 32 -2.14 6.24 8.37
C ALA A 32 -2.22 5.01 7.45
N HIS A 33 -2.00 5.19 6.15
CA HIS A 33 -1.98 4.09 5.19
C HIS A 33 -0.80 3.15 5.42
N GLY A 34 0.40 3.69 5.69
CA GLY A 34 1.58 2.89 6.04
C GLY A 34 1.34 2.00 7.25
N LYS A 35 0.63 2.51 8.28
CA LYS A 35 0.20 1.69 9.42
C LYS A 35 -0.74 0.55 8.99
N LYS A 36 -1.70 0.82 8.10
CA LYS A 36 -2.62 -0.21 7.59
C LYS A 36 -1.85 -1.32 6.85
N VAL A 37 -0.87 -0.96 6.02
CA VAL A 37 -0.01 -1.91 5.29
C VAL A 37 0.77 -2.78 6.27
N LEU A 38 1.44 -2.20 7.26
CA LEU A 38 2.22 -2.95 8.25
C LEU A 38 1.35 -3.87 9.11
N ASN A 39 0.14 -3.44 9.47
CA ASN A 39 -0.81 -4.28 10.20
C ASN A 39 -1.22 -5.51 9.36
N SER A 40 -1.48 -5.36 8.07
CA SER A 40 -1.78 -6.49 7.18
C SER A 40 -0.58 -7.45 7.07
N PHE A 41 0.65 -6.95 7.03
CA PHE A 41 1.83 -7.82 7.10
C PHE A 41 1.93 -8.58 8.42
N SER A 42 1.66 -7.90 9.55
CA SER A 42 1.64 -8.54 10.86
C SER A 42 0.61 -9.66 10.94
N ASP A 43 -0.55 -9.47 10.32
CA ASP A 43 -1.61 -10.49 10.22
C ASP A 43 -1.14 -11.69 9.38
N GLY A 44 -0.54 -11.45 8.20
CA GLY A 44 0.04 -12.52 7.39
C GLY A 44 1.12 -13.33 8.12
N VAL A 45 1.95 -12.69 8.95
CA VAL A 45 2.95 -13.39 9.79
C VAL A 45 2.30 -14.30 10.86
N GLN A 46 1.05 -14.04 11.26
CA GLN A 46 0.30 -14.93 12.16
C GLN A 46 -0.33 -16.12 11.42
N HIS A 47 -0.39 -16.06 10.09
CA HIS A 47 -1.02 -17.04 9.21
C HIS A 47 -0.04 -17.55 8.13
N LEU A 48 1.21 -17.81 8.52
CA LEU A 48 2.28 -18.21 7.57
C LEU A 48 1.99 -19.53 6.84
N ASP A 49 1.20 -20.41 7.44
CA ASP A 49 0.73 -21.68 6.87
C ASP A 49 -0.35 -21.49 5.79
N ASP A 50 -1.10 -20.38 5.82
CA ASP A 50 -2.10 -20.02 4.82
C ASP A 50 -2.11 -18.51 4.47
N LEU A 51 -0.99 -18.03 3.92
CA LEU A 51 -0.88 -16.65 3.43
C LEU A 51 -1.87 -16.33 2.31
N LYS A 52 -2.24 -17.33 1.50
CA LYS A 52 -3.19 -17.14 0.39
C LYS A 52 -4.60 -16.85 0.92
N GLY A 53 -5.05 -17.62 1.92
CA GLY A 53 -6.32 -17.36 2.60
C GLY A 53 -6.31 -16.01 3.32
N ALA A 54 -5.24 -15.73 4.08
CA ALA A 54 -5.10 -14.48 4.83
C ALA A 54 -5.16 -13.23 3.93
N PHE A 55 -4.55 -13.27 2.75
CA PHE A 55 -4.55 -12.14 1.82
C PHE A 55 -5.59 -12.20 0.70
N ALA A 56 -6.50 -13.17 0.68
CA ALA A 56 -7.46 -13.34 -0.42
C ALA A 56 -8.29 -12.07 -0.70
N GLN A 57 -8.87 -11.47 0.35
CA GLN A 57 -9.65 -10.23 0.20
C GLN A 57 -8.78 -9.03 -0.21
N LEU A 58 -7.53 -8.99 0.26
CA LEU A 58 -6.59 -7.94 -0.10
C LEU A 58 -6.17 -8.06 -1.57
N SER A 59 -5.97 -9.29 -2.04
CA SER A 59 -5.69 -9.61 -3.44
C SER A 59 -6.84 -9.19 -4.35
N GLU A 60 -8.08 -9.56 -4.02
CA GLU A 60 -9.28 -9.14 -4.78
C GLU A 60 -9.40 -7.61 -4.85
N LEU A 61 -9.21 -6.92 -3.73
CA LEU A 61 -9.25 -5.46 -3.70
C LEU A 61 -8.21 -4.84 -4.65
N HIS A 62 -6.95 -5.29 -4.59
CA HIS A 62 -5.87 -4.69 -5.38
C HIS A 62 -5.93 -5.07 -6.86
N CYS A 63 -6.41 -6.27 -7.18
CA CYS A 63 -6.59 -6.75 -8.55
C CYS A 63 -7.83 -6.15 -9.21
N ASP A 64 -9.02 -6.36 -8.62
CA ASP A 64 -10.29 -6.17 -9.33
C ASP A 64 -10.86 -4.76 -9.17
N LYS A 65 -10.56 -4.09 -8.04
CA LYS A 65 -11.07 -2.73 -7.78
C LYS A 65 -10.03 -1.68 -8.10
N LEU A 66 -8.81 -1.88 -7.62
CA LEU A 66 -7.74 -0.88 -7.76
C LEU A 66 -6.88 -1.08 -9.00
N HIS A 67 -6.95 -2.23 -9.66
CA HIS A 67 -6.19 -2.55 -10.88
C HIS A 67 -4.69 -2.23 -10.75
N VAL A 68 -4.11 -2.57 -9.59
CA VAL A 68 -2.70 -2.30 -9.30
C VAL A 68 -1.85 -3.34 -10.03
N ASP A 69 -0.90 -2.87 -10.84
CA ASP A 69 0.05 -3.74 -11.53
C ASP A 69 0.86 -4.56 -10.50
N PRO A 70 0.94 -5.90 -10.65
CA PRO A 70 1.71 -6.78 -9.77
C PRO A 70 3.16 -6.34 -9.51
N GLU A 71 3.80 -5.64 -10.46
CA GLU A 71 5.16 -5.12 -10.29
C GLU A 71 5.29 -4.14 -9.11
N ASN A 72 4.19 -3.51 -8.66
CA ASN A 72 4.21 -2.63 -7.49
C ASN A 72 4.28 -3.39 -6.15
N PHE A 73 4.13 -4.72 -6.16
CA PHE A 73 4.24 -5.56 -4.96
C PHE A 73 5.56 -6.35 -4.87
N ARG A 74 6.44 -6.21 -5.87
CA ARG A 74 7.74 -6.91 -5.94
C ARG A 74 8.82 -6.22 -5.10
#